data_AF-A0A642C2J9-F1
#
_entry.id   AF-A0A642C2J9-F1
#
_cell.length_a   1.000
_cell.length_b   1.000
_cell.length_c   1.000
_cell.angle_alpha   90.00
_cell.angle_beta   90.00
_cell.angle_gamma   90.00
#
_symmetry.space_group_name_H-M   'P 1'
#
loop_
_entity.id
_entity.type
_entity.pdbx_description
1 polymer ?
#
loop_
_entity_poly.entity_id
_entity_poly.type
_entity_poly.pdbx_seq_one_letter_code
_entity_poly.pdbx_strand_id
1 'polypeptide(L)'
;MAVMKFPVVALAEDKFQVSVDINLYAKEVLTAAIYKFSHLFYIHQQTDVDNQMFVNVIFESKDNNKITEVVPKQFCNELIDQQIRHNTNEQFGHIRDMIVQEAFKPVTSK
;
A
#
# COMPACT_ATOMS: atom_id res chain seq x y z
N MET A 1 -15.62 -25.60 9.61
CA MET A 1 -14.29 -25.02 9.29
C MET A 1 -14.51 -23.56 8.92
N ALA A 2 -13.80 -22.61 9.54
CA ALA A 2 -13.87 -21.22 9.12
C ALA A 2 -13.23 -21.09 7.74
N VAL A 3 -13.99 -20.64 6.75
CA VAL A 3 -13.47 -20.36 5.41
C VAL A 3 -12.72 -19.04 5.51
N MET A 4 -11.40 -19.09 5.45
CA MET A 4 -10.57 -17.90 5.37
C MET A 4 -10.90 -17.18 4.05
N LYS A 5 -11.67 -16.09 4.12
CA LYS A 5 -11.86 -15.21 2.97
C LYS A 5 -10.61 -14.34 2.85
N PHE A 6 -9.76 -14.66 1.89
CA PHE A 6 -8.71 -13.75 1.48
C PHE A 6 -9.37 -12.47 0.95
N PRO A 7 -8.80 -11.27 1.17
CA PRO A 7 -9.34 -10.03 0.63
C PRO A 7 -9.22 -9.93 -0.90
N VAL A 8 -8.74 -10.99 -1.57
CA VAL A 8 -8.48 -11.04 -3.00
C VAL A 8 -9.59 -11.83 -3.69
N VAL A 9 -10.20 -11.23 -4.70
CA VAL A 9 -11.25 -11.84 -5.52
C VAL A 9 -10.83 -11.75 -6.99
N ALA A 10 -10.87 -12.87 -7.70
CA ALA A 10 -10.72 -12.87 -9.15
C ALA A 10 -12.00 -12.30 -9.80
N LEU A 11 -11.82 -11.37 -10.72
CA LEU A 11 -12.88 -10.79 -11.54
C LEU A 11 -12.82 -11.39 -12.95
N ALA A 12 -13.77 -11.02 -13.81
CA ALA A 12 -13.72 -11.35 -15.23
C ALA A 12 -12.48 -10.73 -15.91
N GLU A 13 -12.09 -11.27 -17.07
CA GLU A 13 -11.03 -10.70 -17.93
C GLU A 13 -9.64 -10.62 -17.29
N ASP A 14 -9.24 -11.63 -16.50
CA ASP A 14 -7.93 -11.68 -15.82
C ASP A 14 -7.67 -10.49 -14.88
N LYS A 15 -8.74 -9.88 -14.35
CA LYS A 15 -8.64 -8.81 -13.35
C LYS A 15 -8.73 -9.38 -11.94
N PHE A 16 -8.09 -8.72 -10.99
CA PHE A 16 -8.16 -9.11 -9.58
C PHE A 16 -8.49 -7.90 -8.72
N GLN A 17 -9.39 -8.07 -7.77
CA GLN A 17 -9.73 -7.06 -6.78
C GLN A 17 -9.11 -7.42 -5.44
N VAL A 18 -8.57 -6.42 -4.76
CA VAL A 18 -8.18 -6.48 -3.35
C VAL A 18 -9.05 -5.51 -2.57
N SER A 19 -9.82 -6.00 -1.60
CA SER A 19 -10.59 -5.15 -0.68
C SER A 19 -9.72 -4.79 0.52
N VAL A 20 -9.38 -3.52 0.66
CA VAL A 20 -8.49 -2.99 1.70
C VAL A 20 -9.30 -2.28 2.77
N ASP A 21 -9.22 -2.73 4.02
CA ASP A 21 -9.78 -2.02 5.17
C ASP A 21 -8.88 -0.84 5.55
N ILE A 22 -9.35 0.38 5.36
CA ILE A 22 -8.57 1.60 5.60
C ILE A 22 -8.43 1.94 7.08
N ASN A 23 -9.07 1.21 8.00
CA ASN A 23 -8.80 1.37 9.44
C ASN A 23 -7.51 0.66 9.85
N LEU A 24 -7.03 -0.29 9.05
CA LEU A 24 -5.78 -0.99 9.30
C LEU A 24 -4.57 -0.25 8.75
N TYR A 25 -4.78 0.64 7.76
CA TYR A 25 -3.72 1.27 7.00
C TYR A 25 -3.91 2.77 6.87
N ALA A 26 -2.84 3.54 7.01
CA ALA A 26 -2.85 4.97 6.69
C ALA A 26 -3.11 5.18 5.18
N LYS A 27 -3.70 6.31 4.81
CA LYS A 27 -4.06 6.59 3.41
C LYS A 27 -2.83 6.69 2.50
N GLU A 28 -1.74 7.23 3.04
CA GLU A 28 -0.44 7.36 2.38
C GLU A 28 0.17 5.99 2.09
N VAL A 29 -0.07 5.01 2.96
CA VAL A 29 0.43 3.63 2.84
C VAL A 29 -0.19 2.93 1.64
N LEU A 30 -1.51 3.07 1.46
CA LEU A 30 -2.21 2.55 0.29
C LEU A 30 -1.65 3.15 -1.01
N THR A 31 -1.44 4.47 -1.01
CA THR A 31 -0.90 5.20 -2.17
C THR A 31 0.53 4.73 -2.51
N ALA A 32 1.39 4.58 -1.50
CA ALA A 32 2.76 4.11 -1.66
C ALA A 32 2.82 2.66 -2.16
N ALA A 33 1.97 1.77 -1.64
CA ALA A 33 1.87 0.40 -2.10
C ALA A 33 1.42 0.34 -3.57
N ILE A 34 0.37 1.07 -3.95
CA ILE A 34 -0.12 1.13 -5.34
C ILE A 34 0.99 1.64 -6.28
N TYR A 35 1.71 2.68 -5.89
CA TYR A 35 2.77 3.26 -6.71
C TYR A 35 3.83 2.22 -7.10
N LYS A 36 4.22 1.33 -6.19
CA LYS A 36 5.19 0.26 -6.45
C LYS A 36 4.77 -0.68 -7.58
N PHE A 37 3.48 -0.88 -7.81
CA PHE A 37 2.95 -1.77 -8.85
C PHE A 37 2.45 -1.03 -10.10
N SER A 38 2.29 0.29 -10.03
CA SER A 38 1.70 1.13 -11.11
C SER A 38 2.46 1.11 -12.44
N HIS A 39 3.76 0.77 -12.40
CA HIS A 39 4.56 0.62 -13.61
C HIS A 39 4.29 -0.71 -14.34
N LEU A 40 3.82 -1.74 -13.62
CA LEU A 40 3.59 -3.08 -14.15
C LEU A 40 2.15 -3.33 -14.57
N PHE A 41 1.19 -2.68 -13.92
CA PHE A 41 -0.25 -2.95 -14.08
C PHE A 41 -1.05 -1.66 -14.17
N TYR A 42 -2.22 -1.73 -14.81
CA TYR A 42 -3.23 -0.69 -14.65
C TYR A 42 -3.91 -0.94 -13.30
N ILE A 43 -3.93 0.07 -12.43
CA ILE A 43 -4.48 -0.04 -11.08
C ILE A 43 -5.55 1.02 -10.91
N HIS A 44 -6.76 0.55 -10.58
CA HIS A 44 -7.90 1.40 -10.26
C HIS A 44 -8.22 1.28 -8.78
N GLN A 45 -8.60 2.38 -8.16
CA GLN A 45 -9.06 2.42 -6.77
C GLN A 45 -10.45 3.02 -6.70
N GLN A 46 -11.33 2.40 -5.93
CA GLN A 46 -12.67 2.91 -5.66
C GLN A 46 -13.03 2.60 -4.21
N THR A 47 -13.63 3.55 -3.50
CA THR A 47 -14.26 3.27 -2.22
C THR A 47 -15.44 2.33 -2.45
N ASP A 48 -15.59 1.35 -1.59
CA ASP A 48 -16.70 0.41 -1.66
C ASP A 48 -18.03 1.15 -1.45
N VAL A 49 -19.04 0.78 -2.25
CA VAL A 49 -20.35 1.45 -2.28
C VAL A 49 -21.14 1.15 -1.01
N ASP A 50 -21.02 -0.07 -0.49
CA ASP A 50 -21.77 -0.54 0.66
C ASP A 50 -21.02 -0.25 1.98
N ASN A 51 -19.68 -0.15 1.93
CA ASN A 51 -18.87 0.12 3.11
C ASN A 51 -17.69 1.08 2.84
N GLN A 52 -17.85 2.34 3.23
CA GLN A 52 -16.83 3.39 3.05
C GLN A 52 -15.51 3.13 3.79
N MET A 53 -15.45 2.16 4.71
CA MET A 53 -14.21 1.71 5.35
C MET A 53 -13.35 0.85 4.43
N PHE A 54 -13.87 0.41 3.29
CA PHE A 54 -13.13 -0.41 2.34
C PHE A 54 -12.81 0.37 1.07
N VAL A 55 -11.60 0.18 0.58
CA VAL A 55 -11.19 0.60 -0.76
C VAL A 55 -10.89 -0.65 -1.58
N ASN A 56 -11.58 -0.77 -2.70
CA ASN A 56 -11.35 -1.82 -3.68
C ASN A 56 -10.24 -1.37 -4.64
N VAL A 57 -9.13 -2.11 -4.64
CA VAL A 57 -8.00 -1.92 -5.54
C VAL A 57 -8.08 -2.99 -6.63
N ILE A 58 -8.27 -2.57 -7.87
CA ILE A 58 -8.46 -3.47 -9.01
C ILE A 58 -7.20 -3.44 -9.86
N PHE A 59 -6.64 -4.63 -10.08
CA PHE A 59 -5.49 -4.89 -10.91
C PHE A 59 -5.95 -5.38 -12.27
N GLU A 60 -5.45 -4.72 -13.31
CA GLU A 60 -5.66 -5.08 -14.71
C GLU A 60 -4.31 -5.19 -15.43
N SER A 61 -4.23 -6.17 -16.35
CA SER A 61 -3.05 -6.42 -17.16
C SER A 61 -2.67 -5.15 -17.93
N LYS A 62 -1.39 -4.79 -17.88
CA LYS A 62 -0.83 -3.69 -18.67
C LYS A 62 0.24 -4.24 -19.59
N ASP A 63 0.13 -3.91 -20.87
CA ASP A 63 0.98 -4.46 -21.92
C ASP A 63 0.95 -6.01 -21.89
N ASN A 64 2.11 -6.66 -21.87
CA ASN A 64 2.24 -8.12 -21.82
C ASN A 64 2.36 -8.68 -20.39
N ASN A 65 2.14 -7.86 -19.34
CA ASN A 65 2.26 -8.30 -17.95
C ASN A 65 0.99 -9.04 -17.51
N LYS A 66 1.03 -10.37 -17.60
CA LYS A 66 -0.05 -11.22 -17.09
C LYS A 66 -0.18 -11.08 -15.57
N ILE A 67 -1.41 -10.86 -15.12
CA ILE A 67 -1.77 -10.88 -13.72
C ILE A 67 -2.12 -12.31 -13.31
N THR A 68 -1.62 -12.71 -12.16
CA THR A 68 -1.97 -13.96 -11.47
C THR A 68 -2.32 -13.63 -10.04
N GLU A 69 -2.97 -14.56 -9.32
CA GLU A 69 -3.34 -14.37 -7.90
C GLU A 69 -2.14 -14.05 -6.98
N VAL A 70 -0.90 -14.32 -7.43
CA VAL A 70 0.32 -13.98 -6.69
C VAL A 70 0.51 -12.47 -6.59
N VAL A 71 0.18 -11.71 -7.63
CA VAL A 71 0.36 -10.24 -7.67
C VAL A 71 -0.45 -9.53 -6.57
N PRO A 72 -1.78 -9.73 -6.44
CA PRO A 72 -2.53 -9.11 -5.36
C PRO A 72 -2.11 -9.62 -3.98
N LYS A 73 -1.62 -10.86 -3.83
CA LYS A 73 -1.04 -11.35 -2.57
C LYS A 73 0.25 -10.61 -2.21
N GLN A 74 1.13 -10.35 -3.18
CA GLN A 74 2.33 -9.54 -2.97
C GLN A 74 1.98 -8.10 -2.62
N PHE A 75 0.93 -7.54 -3.23
CA PHE A 75 0.41 -6.23 -2.87
C PHE A 75 -0.07 -6.18 -1.40
N CYS A 76 -0.76 -7.22 -0.91
CA CYS A 76 -1.12 -7.30 0.51
C CYS A 76 0.09 -7.26 1.45
N ASN A 77 1.18 -7.96 1.11
CA ASN A 77 2.41 -7.89 1.88
C ASN A 77 3.04 -6.48 1.81
N GLU A 78 3.01 -5.84 0.65
CA GLU A 78 3.52 -4.48 0.51
C GLU A 78 2.73 -3.48 1.36
N LEU A 79 1.41 -3.63 1.50
CA LEU A 79 0.61 -2.78 2.41
C LEU A 79 1.12 -2.87 3.85
N ILE A 80 1.40 -4.08 4.32
CA ILE A 80 1.94 -4.32 5.68
C ILE A 80 3.32 -3.68 5.80
N ASP A 81 4.21 -3.89 4.83
CA ASP A 81 5.56 -3.34 4.85
C ASP A 81 5.54 -1.80 4.86
N GLN A 82 4.70 -1.19 4.03
CA GLN A 82 4.54 0.26 3.97
C GLN A 82 3.93 0.81 5.26
N GLN A 83 3.00 0.10 5.91
CA GLN A 83 2.46 0.50 7.20
C GLN A 83 3.51 0.48 8.30
N ILE A 84 4.37 -0.55 8.33
CA ILE A 84 5.47 -0.63 9.30
C ILE A 84 6.43 0.54 9.10
N ARG A 85 6.76 0.88 7.85
CA ARG A 85 7.59 2.06 7.55
C ARG A 85 6.93 3.36 8.00
N HIS A 86 5.64 3.52 7.72
CA HIS A 86 4.86 4.68 8.15
C HIS A 86 4.89 4.83 9.68
N ASN A 87 4.53 3.77 10.41
CA ASN A 87 4.55 3.76 11.88
C ASN A 87 5.95 4.08 12.45
N THR A 88 7.00 3.53 11.84
CA THR A 88 8.39 3.77 12.28
C THR A 88 8.76 5.24 12.08
N ASN A 89 8.39 5.84 10.95
CA ASN A 89 8.66 7.24 10.69
C ASN A 89 7.85 8.17 11.60
N GLU A 90 6.58 7.84 11.88
CA GLU A 90 5.76 8.58 12.85
C GLU A 90 6.37 8.52 14.26
N GLN A 91 6.79 7.33 14.70
CA GLN A 91 7.35 7.14 16.04
C GLN A 91 8.74 7.76 16.21
N PHE A 92 9.62 7.68 15.20
CA PHE A 92 11.03 8.00 15.36
C PHE A 92 11.55 9.11 14.43
N GLY A 93 10.70 9.69 13.59
CA GLY A 93 11.07 10.76 12.66
C GLY A 93 11.66 11.97 13.38
N HIS A 94 11.09 12.34 14.53
CA HIS A 94 11.61 13.43 15.35
C HIS A 94 13.02 13.14 15.91
N ILE A 95 13.34 11.89 16.24
CA ILE A 95 14.69 11.50 16.70
C ILE A 95 15.69 11.65 15.57
N ARG A 96 15.34 11.20 14.35
CA ARG A 96 16.17 11.43 13.15
C ARG A 96 16.43 12.91 12.96
N ASP A 97 15.40 13.75 13.08
CA ASP A 97 15.53 15.19 12.86
C ASP A 97 16.44 15.84 13.91
N MET A 98 16.34 15.43 15.18
CA MET A 98 17.28 15.85 16.23
C MET A 98 18.72 15.43 15.95
N ILE A 99 18.94 14.19 15.48
CA ILE A 99 20.28 13.69 15.10
C ILE A 99 20.85 14.55 13.97
N VAL A 100 20.05 14.85 12.94
CA VAL A 100 20.47 15.72 11.83
C VAL A 100 20.78 17.12 12.34
N GLN A 101 19.91 17.72 13.15
CA GLN A 101 20.14 19.05 13.71
C GLN A 101 21.46 19.13 14.48
N GLU A 102 21.73 18.17 15.37
CA GLU A 102 22.96 18.19 16.17
C GLU A 102 24.20 17.91 15.30
N ALA A 103 24.13 16.99 14.34
CA ALA A 103 25.23 16.68 13.43
C ALA A 103 25.63 17.87 12.54
N PHE A 104 24.66 18.68 12.12
CA PHE A 104 24.90 19.82 11.22
C PHE A 104 25.03 21.17 11.94
N LYS A 105 24.79 21.23 13.25
CA LYS A 105 24.93 22.45 14.08
C LYS A 105 26.23 23.26 13.85
N PRO A 106 27.42 22.64 13.65
CA PRO A 106 28.66 23.39 13.41
C PRO A 106 28.70 24.15 12.07
N VAL A 107 27.91 23.74 11.07
CA VAL A 107 27.88 24.34 9.73
C VAL A 107 26.70 25.26 9.50
N THR A 108 25.59 25.09 10.22
CA THR A 108 24.41 25.99 10.16
C THR A 108 24.51 27.21 11.07
N SER A 109 25.42 27.22 12.05
CA SER A 109 25.57 28.32 13.03
C SER A 109 26.53 29.43 12.57
N LYS A 110 26.68 29.65 11.26
CA LYS A 110 27.49 30.74 10.68
C LYS A 110 26.62 31.87 10.15
#